data_AF-A0A2D7BX18-F1
#
_entry.id   AF-A0A2D7BX18-F1
#
_cell.length_a   1.000
_cell.length_b   1.000
_cell.length_c   1.000
_cell.angle_alpha   90.00
_cell.angle_beta   90.00
_cell.angle_gamma   90.00
#
_symmetry.space_group_name_H-M   'P 1'
#
loop_
_entity.id
_entity.type
_entity.pdbx_description
1 polymer ?
#
loop_
_entity_poly.entity_id
_entity_poly.type
_entity_poly.pdbx_seq_one_letter_code
_entity_poly.pdbx_strand_id
1 'polypeptide(L)'
;MQSVWLTVDSDDIRHIPTSQGHPTRSKGVPHEGTSPEMATAMKYFREWLDKTQVSLTIFVIADQLDDSQFSEWLRELLDAHPQVTIGCHGLTHRCWSAYPEDSDALLKALVEADVRLHDFAGKAWRPWFRAPAGYIAPWMAPVIAKAGFELDSSVNPSWLVRKKAGPWKDWKAVQKALKDSGLVSRPWLCRLSLPTCGPALSIPFLSWNARRAWSKLGPFVLPDEAEHTVYWHILDHGKKNGRWKPPLMID
;
A
#
# COMPACT_ATOMS: atom_id res chain seq x y z
N MET A 1 17.82 1.87 16.40
CA MET A 1 17.15 1.14 15.31
C MET A 1 15.67 1.17 15.66
N GLN A 2 14.82 1.65 14.76
CA GLN A 2 13.38 1.82 15.01
C GLN A 2 12.64 0.63 14.44
N SER A 3 11.82 -0.04 15.27
CA SER A 3 10.93 -1.11 14.84
C SER A 3 10.01 -0.59 13.74
N VAL A 4 10.00 -1.27 12.60
CA VAL A 4 9.26 -0.82 11.41
C VAL A 4 8.45 -1.97 10.83
N TRP A 5 7.25 -1.63 10.37
CA TRP A 5 6.41 -2.56 9.64
C TRP A 5 6.64 -2.43 8.13
N LEU A 6 7.11 -3.52 7.51
CA LEU A 6 7.32 -3.57 6.06
C LEU A 6 6.03 -3.89 5.34
N THR A 7 5.76 -3.14 4.29
CA THR A 7 4.55 -3.32 3.48
C THR A 7 4.86 -3.11 2.01
N VAL A 8 4.03 -3.65 1.12
CA VAL A 8 4.15 -3.47 -0.32
C VAL A 8 2.77 -3.34 -0.93
N ASP A 9 2.63 -2.46 -1.93
CA ASP A 9 1.39 -2.28 -2.67
C ASP A 9 1.46 -3.10 -3.97
N SER A 10 0.36 -3.75 -4.34
CA SER A 10 0.27 -4.59 -5.54
C SER A 10 0.00 -3.82 -6.83
N ASP A 11 0.22 -2.50 -6.83
CA ASP A 11 0.01 -1.61 -7.98
C ASP A 11 0.68 -2.11 -9.26
N ASP A 12 -0.14 -2.53 -10.22
CA ASP A 12 0.23 -2.69 -11.63
C ASP A 12 0.21 -1.34 -12.38
N ILE A 13 0.71 -1.29 -13.61
CA ILE A 13 0.72 -0.12 -14.51
C ILE A 13 -0.66 0.52 -14.68
N ARG A 14 -1.73 -0.29 -14.63
CA ARG A 14 -3.12 0.18 -14.73
C ARG A 14 -3.56 0.93 -13.49
N HIS A 15 -3.02 0.58 -12.32
CA HIS A 15 -3.38 1.16 -11.04
C HIS A 15 -2.66 2.49 -10.77
N ILE A 16 -1.62 2.83 -11.55
CA ILE A 16 -0.96 4.12 -11.42
C ILE A 16 -2.00 5.25 -11.62
N PRO A 17 -2.03 6.32 -10.79
CA PRO A 17 -3.05 7.35 -10.89
C PRO A 17 -3.16 8.09 -12.24
N THR A 18 -2.12 8.03 -13.07
CA THR A 18 -2.14 8.55 -14.45
C THR A 18 -2.90 7.64 -15.41
N SER A 19 -3.03 6.36 -15.07
CA SER A 19 -3.78 5.35 -15.81
C SER A 19 -5.22 5.29 -15.33
N GLN A 20 -5.46 5.04 -14.03
CA GLN A 20 -6.81 4.94 -13.47
C GLN A 20 -6.95 5.51 -12.05
N GLY A 21 -8.20 5.63 -11.59
CA GLY A 21 -8.53 5.89 -10.19
C GLY A 21 -8.48 7.34 -9.71
N HIS A 22 -7.92 8.31 -10.46
CA HIS A 22 -7.85 9.72 -10.04
C HIS A 22 -8.54 10.65 -11.05
N PRO A 23 -9.47 11.54 -10.62
CA PRO A 23 -10.43 12.21 -11.50
C PRO A 23 -9.80 13.06 -12.60
N THR A 24 -8.67 13.71 -12.30
CA THR A 24 -8.01 14.65 -13.23
C THR A 24 -6.69 14.14 -13.81
N ARG A 25 -6.21 12.98 -13.35
CA ARG A 25 -4.89 12.44 -13.74
C ARG A 25 -5.02 11.23 -14.65
N SER A 26 -6.08 10.44 -14.48
CA SER A 26 -6.34 9.24 -15.27
C SER A 26 -6.64 9.64 -16.71
N LYS A 27 -5.62 9.50 -17.56
CA LYS A 27 -5.64 9.74 -19.01
C LYS A 27 -5.12 8.54 -19.80
N GLY A 28 -4.74 7.48 -19.09
CA GLY A 28 -4.17 6.28 -19.70
C GLY A 28 -5.21 5.46 -20.44
N VAL A 29 -4.71 4.56 -21.26
CA VAL A 29 -5.52 3.54 -21.91
C VAL A 29 -5.88 2.49 -20.85
N PRO A 30 -7.16 2.08 -20.74
CA PRO A 30 -7.54 0.96 -19.90
C PRO A 30 -6.71 -0.28 -20.25
N HIS A 31 -6.20 -0.94 -19.23
CA HIS A 31 -5.50 -2.21 -19.38
C HIS A 31 -6.22 -3.21 -18.47
N GLU A 32 -6.44 -4.41 -18.97
CA GLU A 32 -7.07 -5.50 -18.23
C GLU A 32 -6.03 -6.58 -17.92
N GLY A 33 -6.21 -7.26 -16.79
CA GLY A 33 -5.31 -8.31 -16.34
C GLY A 33 -3.93 -7.82 -15.90
N THR A 34 -3.06 -8.79 -15.65
CA THR A 34 -1.67 -8.60 -15.24
C THR A 34 -0.82 -8.12 -16.41
N SER A 35 -0.11 -7.02 -16.26
CA SER A 35 0.79 -6.53 -17.31
C SER A 35 2.06 -7.38 -17.44
N PRO A 36 2.74 -7.38 -18.60
CA PRO A 36 4.04 -8.02 -18.75
C PRO A 36 5.10 -7.51 -17.76
N GLU A 37 5.07 -6.22 -17.43
CA GLU A 37 5.93 -5.60 -16.43
C GLU A 37 5.63 -6.13 -15.03
N MET A 38 4.35 -6.25 -14.66
CA MET A 38 3.96 -6.83 -13.38
C MET A 38 4.32 -8.31 -13.29
N ALA A 39 4.04 -9.10 -14.33
CA ALA A 39 4.44 -10.51 -14.39
C ALA A 39 5.96 -10.68 -14.17
N THR A 40 6.75 -9.81 -14.77
CA THR A 40 8.20 -9.77 -14.57
C THR A 40 8.56 -9.38 -13.13
N ALA A 41 7.89 -8.36 -12.57
CA ALA A 41 8.14 -7.88 -11.22
C ALA A 41 7.75 -8.91 -10.14
N MET A 42 6.64 -9.62 -10.33
CA MET A 42 6.16 -10.73 -9.50
C MET A 42 7.22 -11.81 -9.32
N LYS A 43 7.91 -12.19 -10.42
CA LYS A 43 9.02 -13.15 -10.37
C LYS A 43 10.17 -12.64 -9.49
N TYR A 44 10.64 -11.42 -9.73
CA TYR A 44 11.75 -10.87 -8.95
C TYR A 44 11.39 -10.57 -7.50
N PHE A 45 10.15 -10.17 -7.23
CA PHE A 45 9.62 -10.02 -5.88
C PHE A 45 9.66 -11.35 -5.13
N ARG A 46 9.22 -12.44 -5.77
CA ARG A 46 9.29 -13.80 -5.20
C ARG A 46 10.74 -14.19 -4.90
N GLU A 47 11.65 -14.03 -5.86
CA GLU A 47 13.08 -14.32 -5.68
C GLU A 47 13.74 -13.52 -4.55
N TRP A 48 13.28 -12.28 -4.33
CA TRP A 48 13.73 -11.46 -3.20
C TRP A 48 13.17 -12.01 -1.88
N LEU A 49 11.87 -12.33 -1.84
CA LEU A 49 11.23 -12.85 -0.63
C LEU A 49 11.81 -14.21 -0.21
N ASP A 50 12.06 -15.12 -1.16
CA ASP A 50 12.73 -16.42 -0.96
C ASP A 50 14.10 -16.31 -0.26
N LYS A 51 14.76 -15.14 -0.37
CA LYS A 51 16.08 -14.87 0.23
C LYS A 51 16.00 -14.08 1.54
N THR A 52 14.81 -13.74 2.00
CA THR A 52 14.60 -12.97 3.23
C THR A 52 13.60 -13.67 4.13
N GLN A 53 13.64 -13.39 5.43
CA GLN A 53 12.68 -13.93 6.40
C GLN A 53 11.88 -12.81 7.08
N VAL A 54 11.69 -11.69 6.38
CA VAL A 54 11.03 -10.52 6.94
C VAL A 54 9.52 -10.70 6.96
N SER A 55 8.88 -10.30 8.06
CA SER A 55 7.44 -10.14 8.10
C SER A 55 7.03 -9.02 7.15
N LEU A 56 6.04 -9.29 6.30
CA LEU A 56 5.63 -8.38 5.23
C LEU A 56 4.10 -8.40 5.08
N THR A 57 3.52 -7.23 4.82
CA THR A 57 2.11 -7.14 4.40
C THR A 57 2.01 -6.67 2.97
N ILE A 58 1.28 -7.39 2.13
CA ILE A 58 0.90 -6.96 0.79
C ILE A 58 -0.48 -6.32 0.89
N PHE A 59 -0.58 -5.04 0.53
CA PHE A 59 -1.86 -4.40 0.31
C PHE A 59 -2.30 -4.69 -1.12
N VAL A 60 -3.36 -5.50 -1.25
CA VAL A 60 -3.83 -6.03 -2.52
C VAL A 60 -5.06 -5.27 -3.00
N ILE A 61 -5.06 -4.94 -4.29
CA ILE A 61 -6.21 -4.35 -4.99
C ILE A 61 -7.12 -5.50 -5.41
N ALA A 62 -8.35 -5.53 -4.90
CA ALA A 62 -9.17 -6.75 -4.96
C ALA A 62 -9.54 -7.18 -6.39
N ASP A 63 -9.66 -6.24 -7.35
CA ASP A 63 -9.93 -6.57 -8.75
C ASP A 63 -8.77 -7.32 -9.44
N GLN A 64 -7.56 -7.32 -8.87
CA GLN A 64 -6.46 -8.12 -9.41
C GLN A 64 -6.69 -9.62 -9.22
N LEU A 65 -7.57 -10.01 -8.30
CA LEU A 65 -7.95 -11.42 -8.13
C LEU A 65 -8.81 -11.94 -9.30
N ASP A 66 -9.35 -11.06 -10.14
CA ASP A 66 -10.09 -11.45 -11.35
C ASP A 66 -9.15 -11.94 -12.47
N ASP A 67 -7.83 -11.74 -12.32
CA ASP A 67 -6.79 -12.22 -13.22
C ASP A 67 -6.17 -13.53 -12.70
N SER A 68 -6.23 -14.59 -13.51
CA SER A 68 -5.73 -15.91 -13.08
C SER A 68 -4.22 -15.91 -12.85
N GLN A 69 -3.45 -15.16 -13.64
CA GLN A 69 -1.99 -15.09 -13.48
C GLN A 69 -1.60 -14.46 -12.14
N PHE A 70 -2.24 -13.35 -11.75
CA PHE A 70 -1.99 -12.71 -10.46
C PHE A 70 -2.48 -13.57 -9.29
N SER A 71 -3.69 -14.11 -9.39
CA SER A 71 -4.30 -14.88 -8.31
C SER A 71 -3.59 -16.22 -8.06
N GLU A 72 -3.16 -16.94 -9.11
CA GLU A 72 -2.34 -18.14 -8.96
C GLU A 72 -0.99 -17.81 -8.32
N TRP A 73 -0.30 -16.77 -8.82
CA TRP A 73 0.97 -16.31 -8.24
C TRP A 73 0.85 -15.93 -6.76
N LEU A 74 -0.20 -15.19 -6.38
CA LEU A 74 -0.38 -14.76 -5.00
C LEU A 74 -0.69 -15.95 -4.08
N ARG A 75 -1.44 -16.94 -4.56
CA ARG A 75 -1.71 -18.17 -3.81
C ARG A 75 -0.42 -18.95 -3.54
N GLU A 76 0.38 -19.19 -4.58
CA GLU A 76 1.67 -19.87 -4.45
C GLU A 76 2.67 -19.10 -3.58
N LEU A 77 2.60 -17.77 -3.58
CA LEU A 77 3.39 -16.91 -2.69
C LEU A 77 2.99 -17.13 -1.23
N LEU A 78 1.70 -17.06 -0.92
CA LEU A 78 1.19 -17.22 0.45
C LEU A 78 1.44 -18.64 1.00
N ASP A 79 1.31 -19.66 0.17
CA ASP A 79 1.59 -21.05 0.56
C ASP A 79 3.07 -21.26 0.93
N ALA A 80 3.98 -20.57 0.24
CA ALA A 80 5.41 -20.69 0.48
C ALA A 80 5.95 -19.74 1.57
N HIS A 81 5.23 -18.66 1.88
CA HIS A 81 5.69 -17.57 2.76
C HIS A 81 4.66 -17.26 3.85
N PRO A 82 4.56 -18.09 4.91
CA PRO A 82 3.57 -17.92 5.97
C PRO A 82 3.74 -16.63 6.80
N GLN A 83 4.89 -15.97 6.70
CA GLN A 83 5.16 -14.66 7.29
C GLN A 83 4.54 -13.48 6.52
N VAL A 84 3.98 -13.73 5.33
CA VAL A 84 3.27 -12.72 4.53
C VAL A 84 1.82 -12.63 4.95
N THR A 85 1.33 -11.40 5.07
CA THR A 85 -0.08 -11.08 5.35
C THR A 85 -0.67 -10.26 4.22
N ILE A 86 -1.99 -10.29 4.07
CA ILE A 86 -2.74 -9.54 3.06
C ILE A 86 -3.61 -8.48 3.75
N GLY A 87 -3.53 -7.25 3.27
CA GLY A 87 -4.45 -6.16 3.61
C GLY A 87 -5.15 -5.62 2.35
N CYS A 88 -6.17 -4.79 2.55
CA CYS A 88 -6.95 -4.19 1.48
C CYS A 88 -6.32 -2.92 0.91
N HIS A 89 -6.11 -2.88 -0.40
CA HIS A 89 -5.76 -1.67 -1.15
C HIS A 89 -6.94 -1.10 -1.96
N GLY A 90 -8.16 -1.37 -1.50
CA GLY A 90 -9.41 -1.04 -2.18
C GLY A 90 -9.77 -2.01 -3.31
N LEU A 91 -10.91 -1.75 -3.96
CA LEU A 91 -11.44 -2.62 -5.01
C LEU A 91 -10.71 -2.45 -6.34
N THR A 92 -10.66 -1.22 -6.87
CA THR A 92 -10.13 -0.89 -8.21
C THR A 92 -9.05 0.20 -8.18
N HIS A 93 -8.45 0.43 -7.01
CA HIS A 93 -7.47 1.51 -6.79
C HIS A 93 -8.00 2.94 -7.04
N ARG A 94 -9.29 3.17 -6.73
CA ARG A 94 -9.90 4.51 -6.79
C ARG A 94 -9.37 5.43 -5.67
N CYS A 95 -8.85 6.59 -6.03
CA CYS A 95 -8.38 7.64 -5.11
C CYS A 95 -9.58 8.42 -4.52
N TRP A 96 -10.32 7.82 -3.60
CA TRP A 96 -11.61 8.33 -3.09
C TRP A 96 -11.58 9.79 -2.64
N SER A 97 -10.59 10.20 -1.85
CA SER A 97 -10.51 11.60 -1.38
C SER A 97 -10.13 12.64 -2.45
N ALA A 98 -9.80 12.21 -3.68
CA ALA A 98 -9.64 13.11 -4.81
C ALA A 98 -10.97 13.46 -5.49
N TYR A 99 -12.04 12.68 -5.23
CA TYR A 99 -13.41 12.94 -5.66
C TYR A 99 -14.19 13.68 -4.56
N PRO A 100 -15.38 14.24 -4.87
CA PRO A 100 -16.35 14.58 -3.84
C PRO A 100 -16.61 13.40 -2.90
N GLU A 101 -16.97 13.70 -1.66
CA GLU A 101 -17.33 12.69 -0.67
C GLU A 101 -18.47 11.80 -1.19
N ASP A 102 -18.26 10.50 -1.09
CA ASP A 102 -19.22 9.46 -1.47
C ASP A 102 -19.03 8.26 -0.54
N SER A 103 -19.55 8.43 0.68
CA SER A 103 -19.40 7.47 1.77
C SER A 103 -20.07 6.13 1.47
N ASP A 104 -21.20 6.14 0.77
CA ASP A 104 -21.94 4.91 0.43
C ASP A 104 -21.23 4.09 -0.64
N ALA A 105 -20.73 4.73 -1.71
CA ALA A 105 -19.97 4.02 -2.73
C ALA A 105 -18.63 3.52 -2.20
N LEU A 106 -17.96 4.30 -1.32
CA LEU A 106 -16.75 3.84 -0.64
C LEU A 106 -17.06 2.60 0.22
N LEU A 107 -18.11 2.64 1.05
CA LEU A 107 -18.50 1.52 1.89
C LEU A 107 -18.75 0.26 1.05
N LYS A 108 -19.55 0.39 -0.01
CA LYS A 108 -19.87 -0.73 -0.90
C LYS A 108 -18.60 -1.35 -1.50
N ALA A 109 -17.69 -0.51 -2.00
CA ALA A 109 -16.43 -0.97 -2.60
C ALA A 109 -15.50 -1.63 -1.57
N LEU A 110 -15.48 -1.13 -0.34
CA LEU A 110 -14.67 -1.69 0.74
C LEU A 110 -15.21 -3.04 1.21
N VAL A 111 -16.53 -3.17 1.38
CA VAL A 111 -17.17 -4.45 1.76
C VAL A 111 -16.94 -5.50 0.66
N GLU A 112 -17.08 -5.13 -0.61
CA GLU A 112 -16.80 -6.04 -1.71
C GLU A 112 -15.32 -6.47 -1.74
N ALA A 113 -14.40 -5.53 -1.54
CA ALA A 113 -12.97 -5.84 -1.49
C ALA A 113 -12.60 -6.73 -0.29
N ASP A 114 -13.17 -6.47 0.89
CA ASP A 114 -12.98 -7.29 2.09
C ASP A 114 -13.42 -8.74 1.84
N VAL A 115 -14.64 -8.96 1.36
CA VAL A 115 -15.16 -10.32 1.08
C VAL A 115 -14.23 -11.06 0.12
N ARG A 116 -13.88 -10.45 -1.02
CA ARG A 116 -13.02 -11.09 -2.03
C ARG A 116 -11.63 -11.44 -1.48
N LEU A 117 -11.00 -10.51 -0.76
CA LEU A 117 -9.65 -10.71 -0.25
C LEU A 117 -9.62 -11.66 0.94
N HIS A 118 -10.62 -11.61 1.82
CA HIS A 118 -10.75 -12.52 2.96
C HIS A 118 -10.94 -13.96 2.47
N ASP A 119 -11.90 -14.19 1.57
CA ASP A 119 -12.17 -15.51 0.99
C ASP A 119 -10.93 -16.08 0.29
N PHE A 120 -10.17 -15.22 -0.40
CA PHE A 120 -8.95 -15.62 -1.10
C PHE A 120 -7.77 -15.92 -0.15
N ALA A 121 -7.47 -15.01 0.78
CA ALA A 121 -6.25 -15.05 1.59
C ALA A 121 -6.36 -15.93 2.84
N GLY A 122 -7.57 -16.27 3.28
CA GLY A 122 -7.82 -17.12 4.44
C GLY A 122 -7.04 -16.66 5.68
N LYS A 123 -6.15 -17.50 6.21
CA LYS A 123 -5.36 -17.19 7.42
C LYS A 123 -4.38 -16.01 7.25
N ALA A 124 -4.00 -15.69 6.02
CA ALA A 124 -3.11 -14.54 5.75
C ALA A 124 -3.86 -13.20 5.76
N TRP A 125 -5.21 -13.23 5.68
CA TRP A 125 -6.04 -12.03 5.71
C TRP A 125 -5.88 -11.25 7.02
N ARG A 126 -5.77 -9.93 6.91
CA ARG A 126 -5.85 -9.01 8.03
C ARG A 126 -6.80 -7.87 7.66
N PRO A 127 -7.69 -7.44 8.56
CA PRO A 127 -8.62 -6.33 8.33
C PRO A 127 -7.88 -4.98 8.40
N TRP A 128 -6.85 -4.83 7.57
CA TRP A 128 -6.00 -3.67 7.48
C TRP A 128 -6.20 -3.00 6.13
N PHE A 129 -6.27 -1.67 6.11
CA PHE A 129 -6.57 -0.88 4.94
C PHE A 129 -5.42 0.07 4.58
N ARG A 130 -5.22 0.26 3.28
CA ARG A 130 -4.41 1.34 2.71
C ARG A 130 -5.16 2.00 1.57
N ALA A 131 -5.33 3.31 1.66
CA ALA A 131 -5.99 4.11 0.65
C ALA A 131 -5.18 4.13 -0.65
N PRO A 132 -5.82 3.88 -1.81
CA PRO A 132 -5.20 3.98 -3.13
C PRO A 132 -4.39 5.26 -3.32
N ALA A 133 -3.14 5.08 -3.75
CA ALA A 133 -2.15 6.14 -3.93
C ALA A 133 -1.98 7.08 -2.70
N GLY A 134 -2.34 6.65 -1.50
CA GLY A 134 -2.29 7.43 -0.25
C GLY A 134 -3.28 8.58 -0.16
N TYR A 135 -4.36 8.56 -0.95
CA TYR A 135 -5.42 9.57 -0.92
C TYR A 135 -6.47 9.25 0.13
N ILE A 136 -6.33 9.82 1.32
CA ILE A 136 -7.24 9.63 2.46
C ILE A 136 -7.75 10.97 3.00
N ALA A 137 -9.05 11.05 3.32
CA ALA A 137 -9.68 12.23 3.92
C ALA A 137 -10.33 11.87 5.26
N PRO A 138 -10.56 12.86 6.15
CA PRO A 138 -11.20 12.61 7.46
C PRO A 138 -12.54 11.86 7.38
N TRP A 139 -13.39 12.18 6.38
CA TRP A 139 -14.69 11.54 6.19
C TRP A 139 -14.60 10.03 5.91
N MET A 140 -13.47 9.55 5.39
CA MET A 140 -13.28 8.14 5.05
C MET A 140 -13.11 7.27 6.30
N ALA A 141 -12.58 7.81 7.40
CA ALA A 141 -12.29 7.06 8.61
C ALA A 141 -13.50 6.29 9.18
N PRO A 142 -14.67 6.92 9.44
CA PRO A 142 -15.84 6.18 9.91
C PRO A 142 -16.35 5.14 8.90
N VAL A 143 -16.17 5.38 7.59
CA VAL A 143 -16.56 4.42 6.54
C VAL A 143 -15.66 3.20 6.54
N ILE A 144 -14.34 3.40 6.67
CA ILE A 144 -13.33 2.33 6.77
C ILE A 144 -13.62 1.47 8.01
N ALA A 145 -13.86 2.09 9.17
CA ALA A 145 -14.22 1.37 10.39
C ALA A 145 -15.54 0.60 10.24
N LYS A 146 -16.57 1.23 9.63
CA LYS A 146 -17.87 0.60 9.35
C LYS A 146 -17.76 -0.61 8.42
N ALA A 147 -16.78 -0.61 7.51
CA ALA A 147 -16.50 -1.75 6.64
C ALA A 147 -15.80 -2.92 7.36
N GLY A 148 -15.44 -2.76 8.64
CA GLY A 148 -14.82 -3.83 9.45
C GLY A 148 -13.30 -3.78 9.52
N PHE A 149 -12.66 -2.75 8.94
CA PHE A 149 -11.21 -2.58 9.08
C PHE A 149 -10.83 -2.08 10.48
N GLU A 150 -9.70 -2.56 10.99
CA GLU A 150 -9.18 -2.24 12.33
C GLU A 150 -7.98 -1.29 12.27
N LEU A 151 -7.28 -1.27 11.13
CA LEU A 151 -6.03 -0.54 10.95
C LEU A 151 -6.00 0.22 9.62
N ASP A 152 -5.46 1.44 9.64
CA ASP A 152 -5.14 2.24 8.45
C ASP A 152 -3.63 2.48 8.31
N SER A 153 -3.13 2.33 7.08
CA SER A 153 -1.75 2.63 6.69
C SER A 153 -1.67 3.61 5.52
N SER A 154 -2.39 4.73 5.60
CA SER A 154 -2.50 5.72 4.52
C SER A 154 -1.88 7.08 4.84
N VAL A 155 -1.68 7.38 6.12
CA VAL A 155 -1.18 8.68 6.58
C VAL A 155 0.28 8.86 6.18
N ASN A 156 0.58 9.94 5.44
CA ASN A 156 1.95 10.32 5.10
C ASN A 156 2.24 11.71 5.64
N PRO A 157 2.83 11.85 6.85
CA PRO A 157 2.98 13.14 7.54
C PRO A 157 4.04 14.07 6.90
N SER A 158 4.31 13.95 5.61
CA SER A 158 5.14 14.90 4.86
C SER A 158 4.33 16.07 4.30
N TRP A 159 4.96 17.24 4.31
CA TRP A 159 4.38 18.46 3.75
C TRP A 159 4.14 18.36 2.24
N LEU A 160 5.00 17.63 1.51
CA LEU A 160 4.95 17.55 0.04
C LEU A 160 3.67 16.89 -0.48
N VAL A 161 3.12 15.94 0.28
CA VAL A 161 1.93 15.17 -0.14
C VAL A 161 0.66 15.55 0.61
N ARG A 162 0.66 16.65 1.38
CA ARG A 162 -0.52 17.12 2.13
C ARG A 162 -1.79 17.22 1.30
N LYS A 163 -1.67 17.47 -0.01
CA LYS A 163 -2.83 17.48 -0.94
C LYS A 163 -3.61 16.16 -0.99
N LYS A 164 -3.03 15.06 -0.50
CA LYS A 164 -3.66 13.74 -0.41
C LYS A 164 -4.46 13.55 0.88
N ALA A 165 -4.36 14.47 1.85
CA ALA A 165 -5.07 14.45 3.13
C ALA A 165 -6.47 15.09 3.03
N GLY A 166 -7.17 14.86 1.92
CA GLY A 166 -8.45 15.48 1.61
C GLY A 166 -8.40 17.00 1.33
N PRO A 167 -9.58 17.65 1.27
CA PRO A 167 -9.72 19.06 0.86
C PRO A 167 -8.91 20.04 1.70
N TRP A 168 -8.82 19.78 3.01
CA TRP A 168 -8.14 20.63 3.99
C TRP A 168 -6.62 20.44 4.03
N LYS A 169 -6.12 19.42 3.34
CA LYS A 169 -4.69 19.10 3.25
C LYS A 169 -4.03 18.96 4.62
N ASP A 170 -4.75 18.35 5.57
CA ASP A 170 -4.34 18.27 6.97
C ASP A 170 -4.24 16.83 7.46
N TRP A 171 -3.02 16.37 7.65
CA TRP A 171 -2.73 15.05 8.20
C TRP A 171 -3.16 14.90 9.66
N LYS A 172 -3.24 15.98 10.44
CA LYS A 172 -3.71 15.92 11.83
C LYS A 172 -5.22 15.66 11.86
N ALA A 173 -5.98 16.30 10.97
CA ALA A 173 -7.40 16.04 10.83
C ALA A 173 -7.66 14.57 10.44
N VAL A 174 -6.89 14.01 9.51
CA VAL A 174 -6.99 12.58 9.15
C VAL A 174 -6.67 11.68 10.35
N GLN A 175 -5.55 11.91 11.03
CA GLN A 175 -5.17 11.11 12.21
C GLN A 175 -6.21 11.19 13.33
N LYS A 176 -6.78 12.38 13.56
CA LYS A 176 -7.85 12.56 14.54
C LYS A 176 -9.08 11.75 14.15
N ALA A 177 -9.52 11.82 12.89
CA ALA A 177 -10.67 11.08 12.41
C ALA A 177 -10.46 9.55 12.49
N LEU A 178 -9.28 9.05 12.13
CA LEU A 178 -8.94 7.64 12.30
C LEU A 178 -9.06 7.21 13.76
N LYS A 179 -8.46 7.98 14.67
CA LYS A 179 -8.53 7.71 16.12
C LYS A 179 -9.96 7.77 16.64
N ASP A 180 -10.73 8.80 16.28
CA ASP A 180 -12.12 8.99 16.72
C ASP A 180 -13.03 7.84 16.23
N SER A 181 -12.71 7.25 15.07
CA SER A 181 -13.41 6.09 14.51
C SER A 181 -12.90 4.74 15.05
N GLY A 182 -11.95 4.74 15.98
CA GLY A 182 -11.40 3.50 16.58
C GLY A 182 -10.37 2.77 15.72
N LEU A 183 -9.87 3.39 14.64
CA LEU A 183 -8.86 2.78 13.77
C LEU A 183 -7.45 2.99 14.34
N VAL A 184 -6.68 1.92 14.35
CA VAL A 184 -5.23 1.99 14.60
C VAL A 184 -4.56 2.61 13.37
N SER A 185 -3.84 3.72 13.53
CA SER A 185 -3.09 4.32 12.43
C SER A 185 -1.62 3.92 12.48
N ARG A 186 -1.07 3.54 11.32
CA ARG A 186 0.37 3.34 11.10
C ARG A 186 0.86 4.28 9.99
N PRO A 187 1.35 5.48 10.37
CA PRO A 187 1.79 6.45 9.39
C PRO A 187 3.08 6.00 8.69
N TRP A 188 3.25 6.47 7.46
CA TRP A 188 4.47 6.23 6.69
C TRP A 188 5.65 7.00 7.27
N LEU A 189 6.80 6.34 7.29
CA LEU A 189 8.03 6.97 7.71
C LEU A 189 8.33 8.20 6.83
N CYS A 190 8.59 9.32 7.50
CA CYS A 190 9.06 10.55 6.88
C CYS A 190 10.38 10.96 7.52
N ARG A 191 11.25 11.61 6.75
CA ARG A 191 12.51 12.16 7.24
C ARG A 191 12.60 13.61 6.79
N LEU A 192 12.82 14.52 7.75
CA LEU A 192 12.89 15.96 7.49
C LEU A 192 11.62 16.50 6.82
N SER A 193 10.44 16.02 7.25
CA SER A 193 9.14 16.37 6.64
C SER A 193 9.02 16.03 5.13
N LEU A 194 9.89 15.13 4.63
CA LEU A 194 9.84 14.62 3.25
C LEU A 194 9.45 13.14 3.25
N PRO A 195 8.74 12.67 2.21
CA PRO A 195 8.38 11.27 2.07
C PRO A 195 9.63 10.41 1.89
N THR A 196 9.61 9.20 2.45
CA THR A 196 10.70 8.22 2.28
C THR A 196 10.25 6.92 1.63
N CYS A 197 8.97 6.78 1.28
CA CYS A 197 8.40 5.54 0.78
C CYS A 197 7.92 5.67 -0.68
N GLY A 198 7.69 4.52 -1.31
CA GLY A 198 7.15 4.42 -2.67
C GLY A 198 7.97 5.23 -3.68
N PRO A 199 7.36 6.17 -4.44
CA PRO A 199 8.04 6.93 -5.47
C PRO A 199 9.25 7.75 -4.98
N ALA A 200 9.31 8.08 -3.69
CA ALA A 200 10.45 8.80 -3.12
C ALA A 200 11.77 8.04 -3.31
N LEU A 201 11.75 6.70 -3.40
CA LEU A 201 12.93 5.86 -3.61
C LEU A 201 13.56 6.00 -5.00
N SER A 202 12.82 6.52 -5.98
CA SER A 202 13.27 6.71 -7.36
C SER A 202 13.42 8.17 -7.79
N ILE A 203 12.77 9.13 -7.13
CA ILE A 203 12.85 10.55 -7.51
C ILE A 203 14.22 11.13 -7.11
N PRO A 204 14.93 11.88 -7.98
CA PRO A 204 16.17 12.55 -7.62
C PRO A 204 16.04 13.41 -6.35
N PHE A 205 17.11 13.48 -5.53
CA PHE A 205 17.16 14.12 -4.20
C PHE A 205 16.30 13.44 -3.11
N LEU A 206 15.03 13.14 -3.39
CA LEU A 206 14.18 12.37 -2.47
C LEU A 206 14.74 10.96 -2.24
N SER A 207 15.28 10.33 -3.29
CA SER A 207 15.86 8.97 -3.21
C SER A 207 17.08 8.91 -2.31
N TRP A 208 17.91 9.96 -2.28
CA TRP A 208 19.03 10.05 -1.34
C TRP A 208 18.54 10.13 0.11
N ASN A 209 17.56 10.99 0.39
CA ASN A 209 16.95 11.11 1.71
C ASN A 209 16.26 9.81 2.16
N ALA A 210 15.50 9.19 1.25
CA ALA A 210 14.76 7.96 1.48
C ALA A 210 15.70 6.79 1.76
N ARG A 211 16.73 6.57 0.93
CA ARG A 211 17.71 5.48 1.15
C ARG A 211 18.46 5.65 2.47
N ARG A 212 18.79 6.89 2.87
CA ARG A 212 19.44 7.16 4.16
C ARG A 212 18.51 6.91 5.36
N ALA A 213 17.20 7.06 5.19
CA ALA A 213 16.22 6.66 6.20
C ALA A 213 16.12 5.13 6.27
N TRP A 214 16.07 4.47 5.12
CA TRP A 214 15.89 3.02 5.01
C TRP A 214 17.10 2.21 5.48
N SER A 215 18.31 2.74 5.30
CA SER A 215 19.56 2.08 5.74
C SER A 215 19.69 1.94 7.26
N LYS A 216 18.75 2.49 8.05
CA LYS A 216 18.73 2.47 9.52
C LYS A 216 17.52 1.72 10.09
N LEU A 217 16.72 1.12 9.21
CA LEU A 217 15.53 0.36 9.60
C LEU A 217 15.92 -0.96 10.21
N GLY A 218 15.05 -1.45 11.09
CA GLY A 218 15.25 -2.66 11.86
C GLY A 218 14.97 -2.40 13.34
N PRO A 219 14.45 -3.39 14.08
CA PRO A 219 13.96 -4.68 13.58
C PRO A 219 12.70 -4.55 12.70
N PHE A 220 12.43 -5.54 11.86
CA PHE A 220 11.21 -5.62 11.05
C PHE A 220 10.15 -6.39 11.82
N VAL A 221 9.01 -5.76 12.08
CA VAL A 221 8.00 -6.26 13.02
C VAL A 221 6.59 -6.14 12.42
N LEU A 222 5.62 -6.74 13.11
CA LEU A 222 4.20 -6.57 12.82
C LEU A 222 3.69 -5.19 13.24
N PRO A 223 2.53 -4.73 12.76
CA PRO A 223 2.06 -3.37 13.01
C PRO A 223 1.84 -3.05 14.49
N ASP A 224 1.50 -4.00 15.34
CA ASP A 224 1.33 -3.79 16.78
C ASP A 224 2.60 -3.28 17.48
N GLU A 225 3.78 -3.70 17.01
CA GLU A 225 5.08 -3.32 17.55
C GLU A 225 5.76 -2.16 16.80
N ALA A 226 5.18 -1.71 15.68
CA ALA A 226 5.74 -0.67 14.84
C ALA A 226 5.13 0.71 15.13
N GLU A 227 5.98 1.73 15.27
CA GLU A 227 5.52 3.14 15.27
C GLU A 227 5.18 3.62 13.86
N HIS A 228 5.94 3.14 12.87
CA HIS A 228 5.87 3.59 11.49
C HIS A 228 5.87 2.39 10.54
N THR A 229 5.32 2.60 9.36
CA THR A 229 5.46 1.68 8.24
C THR A 229 6.31 2.27 7.14
N VAL A 230 6.95 1.40 6.37
CA VAL A 230 7.53 1.74 5.07
C VAL A 230 6.89 0.90 3.99
N TYR A 231 6.79 1.47 2.79
CA TYR A 231 6.24 0.77 1.65
C TYR A 231 6.99 1.06 0.35
N TRP A 232 6.85 0.13 -0.58
CA TRP A 232 7.20 0.23 -2.00
C TRP A 232 6.15 -0.56 -2.80
N HIS A 233 6.32 -0.69 -4.12
CA HIS A 233 5.36 -1.46 -4.95
C HIS A 233 5.99 -2.76 -5.45
N ILE A 234 5.19 -3.80 -5.65
CA ILE A 234 5.66 -5.04 -6.29
C ILE A 234 6.35 -4.72 -7.62
N LEU A 235 5.73 -3.85 -8.42
CA LEU A 235 6.23 -3.38 -9.71
C LEU A 235 7.67 -2.79 -9.66
N ASP A 236 8.10 -2.28 -8.50
CA ASP A 236 9.46 -1.75 -8.34
C ASP A 236 10.54 -2.85 -8.52
N HIS A 237 10.23 -4.12 -8.24
CA HIS A 237 11.14 -5.26 -8.45
C HIS A 237 11.43 -5.54 -9.93
N GLY A 238 10.57 -5.10 -10.86
CA GLY A 238 10.86 -5.20 -12.30
C GLY A 238 11.98 -4.25 -12.76
N LYS A 239 12.31 -3.22 -11.97
CA LYS A 239 13.27 -2.18 -12.38
C LYS A 239 14.68 -2.75 -12.54
N LYS A 240 15.40 -2.21 -13.55
CA LYS A 240 16.78 -2.58 -13.87
C LYS A 240 16.95 -4.09 -14.14
N ASN A 241 15.93 -4.73 -14.71
CA ASN A 241 15.87 -6.17 -14.97
C ASN A 241 16.03 -6.99 -13.68
N GLY A 242 15.20 -6.73 -12.67
CA GLY A 242 15.24 -7.47 -11.40
C GLY A 242 16.35 -7.07 -10.43
N ARG A 243 17.21 -6.13 -10.81
CA ARG A 243 18.36 -5.73 -9.98
C ARG A 243 17.99 -4.69 -8.91
N TRP A 244 16.84 -4.05 -9.02
CA TRP A 244 16.37 -3.17 -7.96
C TRP A 244 15.87 -4.01 -6.78
N LYS A 245 16.26 -3.63 -5.57
CA LYS A 245 15.78 -4.20 -4.31
C LYS A 245 15.42 -3.07 -3.36
N PRO A 246 14.48 -3.29 -2.42
CA PRO A 246 14.25 -2.32 -1.36
C PRO A 246 15.57 -2.10 -0.59
N PRO A 247 15.95 -0.85 -0.26
CA PRO A 247 17.23 -0.50 0.37
C PRO A 247 17.24 -0.84 1.87
N LEU A 248 16.94 -2.09 2.19
CA LEU A 248 16.92 -2.65 3.54
C LEU A 248 18.28 -3.27 3.83
N MET A 249 18.76 -3.10 5.06
CA MET A 249 19.92 -3.82 5.58
C MET A 249 19.39 -5.13 6.15
N ILE A 250 19.35 -6.17 5.32
CA ILE A 250 18.98 -7.53 5.71
C ILE A 250 20.25 -8.35 5.50
N ASP A 251 20.82 -8.84 6.60
CA ASP A 251 22.03 -9.66 6.59
C ASP A 251 21.80 -11.03 5.94
#